data_AF-A0A6C0JJ06-F1
#
_entry.id   AF-A0A6C0JJ06-F1
#
_cell.length_a   1.000
_cell.length_b   1.000
_cell.length_c   1.000
_cell.angle_alpha   90.00
_cell.angle_beta   90.00
_cell.angle_gamma   90.00
#
_symmetry.space_group_name_H-M   'P 1'
#
loop_
_entity.id
_entity.type
_entity.pdbx_description
1 polymer ?
#
loop_
_entity_poly.entity_id
_entity_poly.type
_entity_poly.pdbx_seq_one_letter_code
_entity_poly.pdbx_strand_id
1 'polypeptide(L)'
;MASKNITIQKMGSDDPTPEAKTGGRKTLKTFPKGIMKKSKFTLKGVTDPSKSPSLKKGMRKHTLRLLTEKGMKKQRKTLKRRISSMSDSKVQEVVRNKGLVLNPKTPPSISRQILDNAVSAGFVSV
;
A
#
# COMPACT_ATOMS: atom_id res chain seq x y z
N MET A 1 -17.50 71.47 -12.60
CA MET A 1 -16.20 70.76 -12.66
C MET A 1 -16.38 69.54 -13.53
N ALA A 2 -15.64 69.43 -14.64
CA ALA A 2 -15.79 68.35 -15.61
C ALA A 2 -15.19 67.04 -15.08
N SER A 3 -16.03 66.05 -14.80
CA SER A 3 -15.59 64.69 -14.46
C SER A 3 -15.27 63.93 -15.76
N LYS A 4 -13.99 63.74 -16.06
CA LYS A 4 -13.55 62.91 -17.20
C LYS A 4 -13.89 61.45 -16.91
N ASN A 5 -14.63 60.83 -17.84
CA ASN A 5 -14.97 59.41 -17.85
C ASN A 5 -13.71 58.57 -18.11
N ILE A 6 -13.45 57.58 -17.24
CA ILE A 6 -12.40 56.58 -17.44
C ILE A 6 -13.08 55.28 -17.85
N THR A 7 -12.81 54.83 -19.08
CA THR A 7 -13.33 53.58 -19.64
C THR A 7 -12.26 52.50 -19.56
N ILE A 8 -12.52 51.43 -18.83
CA ILE A 8 -11.61 50.28 -18.72
C ILE A 8 -12.18 49.15 -19.57
N GLN A 9 -11.51 48.82 -20.68
CA GLN A 9 -11.84 47.66 -21.52
C GLN A 9 -10.89 46.51 -21.19
N LYS A 10 -11.47 45.32 -20.98
CA LYS A 10 -10.72 44.06 -20.83
C LYS A 10 -10.47 43.49 -22.22
N MET A 11 -9.22 43.60 -22.69
CA MET A 11 -8.78 43.01 -23.95
C MET A 11 -8.44 41.53 -23.77
N GLY A 12 -8.99 40.68 -24.64
CA GLY A 12 -8.46 39.34 -24.93
C GLY A 12 -9.11 38.19 -24.17
N SER A 13 -10.10 37.57 -24.80
CA SER A 13 -10.20 36.11 -24.88
C SER A 13 -11.12 35.77 -26.05
N ASP A 14 -10.50 35.62 -27.23
CA ASP A 14 -11.08 34.95 -28.39
C ASP A 14 -11.27 33.46 -28.05
N ASP A 15 -12.49 32.96 -28.22
CA ASP A 15 -12.81 31.66 -28.84
C ASP A 15 -14.33 31.34 -28.75
N PRO A 16 -14.89 30.55 -29.69
CA PRO A 16 -16.20 30.82 -30.27
C PRO A 16 -17.38 30.30 -29.45
N THR A 17 -18.49 31.03 -29.55
CA THR A 17 -19.79 30.73 -28.94
C THR A 17 -20.43 29.52 -29.64
N PRO A 18 -20.77 28.42 -28.95
CA PRO A 18 -21.62 27.39 -29.53
C PRO A 18 -23.09 27.85 -29.50
N GLU A 19 -23.73 27.84 -30.67
CA GLU A 19 -25.13 28.21 -30.87
C GLU A 19 -26.08 27.41 -29.96
N ALA A 20 -27.01 28.11 -29.32
CA ALA A 20 -28.01 27.54 -28.43
C ALA A 20 -29.12 26.84 -29.22
N LYS A 21 -29.22 25.51 -29.10
CA LYS A 21 -30.39 24.77 -29.59
C LYS A 21 -31.60 25.05 -28.71
N THR A 22 -32.58 25.75 -29.29
CA THR A 22 -33.92 25.97 -28.75
C THR A 22 -34.71 24.68 -28.65
N GLY A 23 -35.32 24.43 -27.49
CA GLY A 23 -36.54 23.62 -27.38
C GLY A 23 -36.40 22.26 -26.68
N GLY A 24 -36.64 22.25 -25.37
CA GLY A 24 -36.90 21.03 -24.61
C GLY A 24 -37.53 21.34 -23.24
N ARG A 25 -38.80 20.99 -23.06
CA ARG A 25 -39.65 21.29 -21.90
C ARG A 25 -38.96 21.11 -20.54
N LYS A 26 -39.05 22.12 -19.69
CA LYS A 26 -38.73 22.04 -18.24
C LYS A 26 -39.73 21.09 -17.56
N THR A 27 -39.32 19.87 -17.26
CA THR A 27 -40.09 18.97 -16.40
C THR A 27 -39.81 19.30 -14.93
N LEU A 28 -40.89 19.33 -14.16
CA LEU A 28 -40.96 19.80 -12.79
C LEU A 28 -40.04 19.00 -11.85
N LYS A 29 -39.36 19.77 -11.01
CA LYS A 29 -38.58 19.35 -9.84
C LYS A 29 -39.28 18.22 -9.07
N THR A 30 -38.68 17.04 -9.10
CA THR A 30 -38.89 16.00 -8.07
C THR A 30 -37.53 15.49 -7.60
N PHE A 31 -37.07 16.08 -6.49
CA PHE A 31 -36.09 15.57 -5.51
C PHE A 31 -34.68 15.17 -6.00
N PRO A 32 -33.64 15.31 -5.13
CA PRO A 32 -32.28 15.18 -5.60
C PRO A 32 -32.00 13.72 -5.96
N LYS A 33 -31.86 13.43 -7.26
CA LYS A 33 -31.08 12.27 -7.71
C LYS A 33 -29.60 12.58 -7.52
N GLY A 34 -29.22 12.92 -6.28
CA GLY A 34 -27.91 12.60 -5.77
C GLY A 34 -27.84 11.09 -5.80
N ILE A 35 -27.29 10.55 -6.88
CA ILE A 35 -26.94 9.14 -6.97
C ILE A 35 -25.81 8.99 -5.96
N MET A 36 -26.17 8.89 -4.69
CA MET A 36 -25.26 8.42 -3.67
C MET A 36 -24.92 7.01 -4.15
N LYS A 37 -23.79 6.89 -4.85
CA LYS A 37 -23.27 5.62 -5.33
C LYS A 37 -23.20 4.78 -4.07
N LYS A 38 -24.15 3.86 -3.90
CA LYS A 38 -24.14 2.90 -2.81
C LYS A 38 -22.83 2.15 -2.99
N SER A 39 -21.79 2.58 -2.28
CA SER A 39 -20.54 1.86 -2.29
C SER A 39 -20.93 0.48 -1.80
N LYS A 40 -20.73 -0.55 -2.62
CA LYS A 40 -20.99 -1.96 -2.27
C LYS A 40 -20.06 -2.45 -1.15
N PHE A 41 -19.61 -1.55 -0.26
CA PHE A 41 -18.92 -1.91 0.94
C PHE A 41 -19.95 -2.30 2.00
N THR A 42 -20.55 -3.47 1.79
CA THR A 42 -21.11 -4.24 2.89
C THR A 42 -19.92 -4.75 3.70
N LEU A 43 -19.75 -4.27 4.93
CA LEU A 43 -18.93 -4.93 5.95
C LEU A 43 -19.50 -6.34 6.12
N LYS A 44 -19.01 -7.30 5.33
CA LYS A 44 -19.36 -8.69 5.50
C LYS A 44 -18.72 -9.14 6.80
N GLY A 45 -19.56 -9.52 7.78
CA GLY A 45 -19.09 -10.18 8.99
C GLY A 45 -18.24 -11.39 8.62
N VAL A 46 -17.17 -11.62 9.38
CA VAL A 46 -16.32 -12.79 9.18
C VAL A 46 -17.18 -14.02 9.51
N THR A 47 -17.35 -14.94 8.56
CA THR A 47 -18.16 -16.16 8.74
C THR A 47 -17.61 -17.09 9.82
N ASP A 48 -16.34 -16.97 10.14
CA ASP A 48 -15.67 -17.70 11.20
C ASP A 48 -14.89 -16.70 12.07
N PRO A 49 -15.34 -16.43 13.31
CA PRO A 49 -14.69 -15.46 14.19
C PRO A 49 -13.27 -15.88 14.60
N SER A 50 -12.90 -17.16 14.42
CA SER A 50 -11.55 -17.65 14.70
C SER A 50 -10.55 -17.38 13.57
N LYS A 51 -11.04 -16.94 12.40
CA LYS A 51 -10.21 -16.58 11.24
C LYS A 51 -9.96 -15.08 11.20
N SER A 52 -8.72 -14.70 10.87
CA SER A 52 -8.38 -13.31 10.60
C SER A 52 -9.24 -12.74 9.46
N PRO A 53 -9.78 -11.52 9.58
CA PRO A 53 -10.64 -10.93 8.56
C PRO A 53 -9.91 -10.85 7.21
N SER A 54 -10.64 -11.13 6.13
CA SER A 54 -10.08 -11.05 4.78
C SER A 54 -9.71 -9.61 4.43
N LEU A 55 -8.46 -9.38 4.02
CA LEU A 55 -8.05 -8.09 3.47
C LEU A 55 -8.75 -7.83 2.14
N LYS A 56 -9.13 -6.58 1.85
CA LYS A 56 -9.70 -6.23 0.54
C LYS A 56 -8.70 -6.55 -0.57
N LYS A 57 -9.20 -6.96 -1.74
CA LYS A 57 -8.39 -7.16 -2.94
C LYS A 57 -7.70 -5.83 -3.28
N GLY A 58 -6.36 -5.80 -3.20
CA GLY A 58 -5.54 -4.60 -3.43
C GLY A 58 -5.12 -3.83 -2.16
N MET A 59 -5.64 -4.15 -0.97
CA MET A 59 -5.10 -3.61 0.27
C MET A 59 -3.72 -4.23 0.53
N ARG A 60 -2.67 -3.39 0.49
CA ARG A 60 -1.36 -3.75 1.04
C ARG A 60 -1.55 -4.02 2.53
N LYS A 61 -0.94 -5.11 3.01
CA LYS A 61 -0.91 -5.43 4.45
C LYS A 61 -0.37 -4.20 5.18
N HIS A 62 -1.14 -3.61 6.10
CA HIS A 62 -0.70 -2.45 6.88
C HIS A 62 0.64 -2.75 7.57
N THR A 63 1.45 -1.71 7.72
CA THR A 63 2.87 -1.76 8.12
C THR A 63 3.08 -2.37 9.50
N LEU A 64 2.08 -2.30 10.39
CA LEU A 64 2.12 -2.86 11.74
C LEU A 64 1.17 -4.05 11.85
N ARG A 65 1.64 -5.24 11.45
CA ARG A 65 0.94 -6.50 11.74
C ARG A 65 1.47 -7.06 13.04
N LEU A 66 0.76 -6.83 14.14
CA LEU A 66 0.99 -7.58 15.38
C LEU A 66 0.68 -9.04 15.07
N LEU A 67 1.72 -9.87 14.98
CA LEU A 67 1.56 -11.29 14.75
C LEU A 67 1.07 -11.92 16.05
N THR A 68 -0.04 -12.65 15.98
CA THR A 68 -0.45 -13.55 17.05
C THR A 68 0.62 -14.62 17.27
N GLU A 69 0.62 -15.31 18.41
CA GLU A 69 1.59 -16.38 18.70
C GLU A 69 1.67 -17.44 17.59
N LYS A 70 0.50 -17.85 17.06
CA LYS A 70 0.42 -18.77 15.91
C LYS A 70 1.07 -18.16 14.65
N GLY A 71 0.90 -16.85 14.44
CA GLY A 71 1.54 -16.11 13.36
C GLY A 71 3.07 -16.08 13.49
N MET A 72 3.58 -15.81 14.69
CA MET A 72 5.02 -15.83 14.98
C MET A 72 5.63 -17.21 14.75
N LYS A 73 4.97 -18.28 15.20
CA LYS A 73 5.42 -19.67 14.94
C LYS A 73 5.48 -19.98 13.45
N LYS A 74 4.47 -19.58 12.67
CA LYS A 74 4.46 -19.77 11.21
C LYS A 74 5.59 -18.97 10.54
N GLN A 75 5.78 -17.71 10.93
CA GLN A 75 6.84 -16.87 10.40
C GLN A 75 8.23 -17.49 10.66
N ARG A 76 8.52 -17.91 11.90
CA ARG A 76 9.78 -18.59 12.25
C ARG A 76 10.01 -19.83 11.38
N LYS A 77 8.98 -20.67 11.19
CA LYS A 77 9.07 -21.85 10.32
C LYS A 77 9.37 -21.47 8.86
N THR A 78 8.75 -20.42 8.34
CA THR A 78 9.00 -19.94 6.98
C THR A 78 10.41 -19.40 6.81
N LEU A 79 10.91 -18.62 7.78
CA LEU A 79 12.26 -18.06 7.76
C LEU A 79 13.31 -19.18 7.80
N LYS A 80 13.16 -20.13 8.74
CA LYS A 80 14.05 -21.30 8.83
C LYS A 80 14.08 -22.10 7.52
N ARG A 81 12.92 -22.35 6.90
CA ARG A 81 12.85 -23.03 5.60
C ARG A 81 13.57 -22.25 4.50
N ARG A 82 13.38 -20.93 4.45
CA ARG A 82 14.02 -20.05 3.46
C ARG A 82 15.55 -20.08 3.60
N ILE A 83 16.06 -19.96 4.82
CA ILE A 83 17.50 -20.03 5.10
C ILE A 83 18.06 -21.41 4.77
N SER A 84 17.34 -22.49 5.09
CA SER A 84 17.78 -23.85 4.72
C SER A 84 17.91 -24.04 3.20
N SER A 85 17.03 -23.42 2.41
CA SER A 85 17.06 -23.51 0.95
C SER A 85 18.10 -22.60 0.27
N MET A 86 18.74 -21.69 1.00
CA MET A 86 19.78 -20.83 0.42
C MET A 86 21.06 -21.62 0.14
N SER A 87 21.79 -21.23 -0.90
CA SER A 87 23.13 -21.74 -1.16
C SER A 87 24.13 -21.22 -0.12
N ASP A 88 25.16 -22.00 0.18
CA ASP A 88 26.16 -21.63 1.19
C ASP A 88 26.90 -20.33 0.85
N SER A 89 27.23 -20.14 -0.43
CA SER A 89 27.85 -18.90 -0.93
C SER A 89 26.98 -17.68 -0.64
N LYS A 90 25.67 -17.76 -0.88
CA LYS A 90 24.75 -16.65 -0.62
C LYS A 90 24.59 -16.38 0.87
N VAL A 91 24.58 -17.41 1.71
CA VAL A 91 24.54 -17.25 3.16
C VAL A 91 25.79 -16.52 3.65
N GLN A 92 26.98 -16.95 3.21
CA GLN A 92 28.24 -16.30 3.57
C GLN A 92 28.29 -14.85 3.11
N GLU A 93 27.83 -14.56 1.89
CA GLU A 93 27.76 -13.21 1.36
C GLU A 93 26.85 -12.30 2.21
N VAL A 94 25.64 -12.76 2.53
CA VAL A 94 24.69 -11.99 3.37
C VAL A 94 25.26 -11.73 4.76
N VAL A 95 25.86 -12.75 5.37
CA VAL A 95 26.45 -12.69 6.72
C VAL A 95 27.64 -11.72 6.75
N ARG A 96 28.50 -11.73 5.72
CA ARG A 96 29.63 -10.79 5.58
C ARG A 96 29.15 -9.36 5.33
N ASN A 97 28.22 -9.16 4.40
CA ASN A 97 27.69 -7.83 4.06
C ASN A 97 26.98 -7.16 5.24
N LYS A 98 26.42 -7.95 6.17
CA LYS A 98 25.77 -7.46 7.38
C LYS A 98 26.69 -7.37 8.59
N GLY A 99 27.99 -7.66 8.45
CA GLY A 99 28.97 -7.56 9.53
C GLY A 99 28.72 -8.53 10.69
N LEU A 100 28.00 -9.63 10.46
CA LEU A 100 27.64 -10.60 11.51
C LEU A 100 28.80 -11.55 11.87
N VAL A 101 29.85 -11.56 11.06
CA VAL A 101 31.00 -12.45 11.20
C VAL A 101 32.28 -11.65 11.12
N LEU A 102 33.16 -11.85 12.10
CA LEU A 102 34.49 -11.23 12.17
C LEU A 102 35.52 -12.01 11.34
N ASN A 103 35.41 -13.35 11.30
CA ASN A 103 36.37 -14.21 10.60
C ASN A 103 35.82 -14.68 9.24
N PRO A 104 36.46 -14.34 8.11
CA PRO A 104 35.99 -14.73 6.78
C PRO A 104 36.01 -16.24 6.51
N LYS A 105 36.75 -17.03 7.30
CA LYS A 105 36.88 -18.49 7.14
C LYS A 105 35.85 -19.30 7.96
N THR A 106 34.73 -18.69 8.35
CA THR A 106 33.71 -19.41 9.12
C THR A 106 33.08 -20.52 8.29
N PRO A 107 32.93 -21.73 8.85
CA PRO A 107 32.19 -22.80 8.20
C PRO A 107 30.76 -22.37 7.82
N PRO A 108 30.21 -22.88 6.71
CA PRO A 108 28.88 -22.52 6.23
C PRO A 108 27.78 -22.93 7.21
N SER A 109 27.95 -24.04 7.95
CA SER A 109 27.01 -24.48 8.99
C SER A 109 26.81 -23.42 10.09
N ILE A 110 27.92 -22.87 10.59
CA ILE A 110 27.89 -21.82 11.64
C ILE A 110 27.30 -20.53 11.07
N SER A 111 27.69 -20.17 9.84
CA SER A 111 27.16 -18.97 9.17
C SER A 111 25.64 -19.03 9.01
N ARG A 112 25.09 -20.22 8.69
CA ARG A 112 23.63 -20.45 8.63
C ARG A 112 22.96 -20.25 9.98
N GLN A 113 23.57 -20.75 11.06
CA GLN A 113 23.01 -20.59 12.41
C GLN A 113 23.04 -19.14 12.89
N ILE A 114 24.13 -18.42 12.62
CA ILE A 114 24.23 -16.98 12.90
C ILE A 114 23.15 -16.21 12.14
N LEU A 115 22.96 -16.52 10.85
CA LEU A 115 21.93 -15.87 10.05
C LEU A 115 20.51 -16.18 10.57
N ASP A 116 20.22 -17.43 10.93
CA ASP A 116 18.91 -17.83 11.48
C ASP A 116 18.58 -17.08 12.79
N ASN A 117 19.58 -16.94 13.67
CA ASN A 117 19.45 -16.19 14.91
C ASN A 117 19.27 -14.68 14.64
N ALA A 118 20.09 -14.10 13.77
CA ALA A 118 20.03 -12.68 13.44
C ALA A 118 18.69 -12.29 12.78
N VAL A 119 18.18 -13.15 11.91
CA VAL A 119 16.87 -12.96 11.26
C VAL A 119 15.72 -13.14 12.26
N SER A 120 15.81 -14.14 13.14
CA SER A 120 14.81 -14.37 14.18
C SER A 120 14.75 -13.24 15.20
N ALA A 121 15.88 -12.60 15.49
CA ALA A 121 15.98 -11.42 16.35
C ALA A 121 15.58 -10.12 15.64
N GLY A 122 15.39 -10.14 14.33
CA GLY A 122 14.99 -8.96 13.54
C GLY A 122 16.14 -8.03 13.16
N PHE A 123 17.39 -8.42 13.36
CA PHE A 123 18.56 -7.64 12.92
C PHE A 123 18.75 -7.67 11.40
N VAL A 124 18.30 -8.75 10.76
CA VAL A 124 18.50 -8.98 9.32
C VAL A 124 17.18 -9.35 8.67
N SER A 125 16.92 -8.74 7.52
CA SER A 125 15.81 -9.10 6.63
C SER A 125 16.36 -9.87 5.44
N VAL A 126 15.72 -10.99 5.10
CA VAL A 126 16.11 -11.92 4.02
C VAL A 126 15.00 -12.06 3.00
#